data_AF-A0ABD5ZDG0-F1
#
_entry.id   AF-A0ABD5ZDG0-F1
#
_cell.length_a   1.000
_cell.length_b   1.000
_cell.length_c   1.000
_cell.angle_alpha   90.00
_cell.angle_beta   90.00
_cell.angle_gamma   90.00
#
_symmetry.space_group_name_H-M   'P 1'
#
loop_
_entity.id
_entity.type
_entity.pdbx_description
1 polymer ?
#
loop_
_entity_poly.entity_id
_entity_poly.type
_entity_poly.pdbx_seq_one_letter_code
_entity_poly.pdbx_strand_id
1 'polypeptide(L)'
;MVGFGYEGTAPRRARSFPAYGPVDTAISYAVFYIFVDYATPTVVDAAAIVFPSVSPSSVRFGLAALLWFVLVVTLLDQARRQLAALGVGVKDAYQSRGHPGVPSATWMVVYGGLALVGGAIASLTFDRALETGRELILFFATLDLARFVPADFVLLVVFFVSFGVATFALDRLVIGGVRAVVPPTGGV
;
A
#
# COMPACT_ATOMS: atom_id res chain seq x y z
N MET A 1 35.00 -45.09 -17.20
CA MET A 1 33.82 -44.21 -17.31
C MET A 1 33.25 -44.01 -15.92
N VAL A 2 33.54 -42.87 -15.29
CA VAL A 2 33.01 -42.49 -13.97
C VAL A 2 32.09 -41.30 -14.20
N GLY A 3 30.80 -41.48 -13.95
CA GLY A 3 29.80 -40.43 -14.05
C GLY A 3 29.85 -39.55 -12.80
N PHE A 4 30.25 -38.29 -12.97
CA PHE A 4 30.07 -37.26 -11.94
C PHE A 4 28.61 -36.81 -11.95
N GLY A 5 27.88 -37.19 -10.89
CA GLY A 5 26.60 -36.58 -10.57
C GLY A 5 26.83 -35.16 -10.08
N TYR A 6 26.43 -34.17 -10.88
CA TYR A 6 26.24 -32.82 -10.38
C TYR A 6 24.91 -32.78 -9.64
N GLU A 7 24.94 -33.04 -8.33
CA GLU A 7 23.89 -32.56 -7.43
C GLU A 7 24.00 -31.03 -7.37
N GLY A 8 23.37 -30.37 -8.34
CA GLY A 8 23.11 -28.94 -8.30
C GLY A 8 22.20 -28.64 -7.12
N THR A 9 22.78 -28.37 -5.95
CA THR A 9 22.09 -27.71 -4.85
C THR A 9 21.73 -26.32 -5.34
N ALA A 10 20.51 -26.18 -5.87
CA ALA A 10 19.94 -24.87 -6.17
C ALA A 10 20.09 -24.01 -4.89
N PRO A 11 20.70 -22.82 -4.96
CA PRO A 11 20.94 -22.01 -3.78
C PRO A 11 19.59 -21.78 -3.11
N ARG A 12 19.45 -22.27 -1.85
CA ARG A 12 18.30 -21.97 -1.01
C ARG A 12 18.21 -20.44 -0.97
N ARG A 13 17.24 -19.86 -1.69
CA ARG A 13 16.99 -18.42 -1.67
C ARG A 13 16.79 -18.04 -0.20
N ALA A 14 17.74 -17.31 0.35
CA ALA A 14 17.70 -16.89 1.73
C ALA A 14 16.42 -16.08 1.96
N ARG A 15 15.59 -16.54 2.91
CA ARG A 15 14.47 -15.75 3.42
C ARG A 15 15.07 -14.49 4.06
N SER A 16 14.56 -13.32 3.69
CA SER A 16 15.06 -12.05 4.19
C SER A 16 14.01 -11.44 5.12
N PHE A 17 14.40 -11.22 6.37
CA PHE A 17 13.59 -10.60 7.42
C PHE A 17 14.14 -9.20 7.73
N PRO A 18 13.28 -8.18 7.97
CA PRO A 18 11.81 -8.18 7.85
C PRO A 18 11.33 -8.30 6.40
N ALA A 19 10.10 -8.74 6.16
CA ALA A 19 9.53 -8.72 4.80
C ALA A 19 9.23 -7.29 4.34
N TYR A 20 9.33 -7.01 3.03
CA TYR A 20 8.87 -5.76 2.43
C TYR A 20 7.35 -5.62 2.53
N GLY A 21 6.85 -4.38 2.56
CA GLY A 21 5.44 -4.03 2.56
C GLY A 21 4.86 -3.37 3.84
N PRO A 22 5.41 -3.53 5.06
CA PRO A 22 4.79 -2.94 6.25
C PRO A 22 4.64 -1.42 6.20
N VAL A 23 5.66 -0.71 5.70
CA VAL A 23 5.65 0.77 5.67
C VAL A 23 4.68 1.26 4.60
N ASP A 24 4.77 0.67 3.41
CA ASP A 24 3.88 0.96 2.29
C ASP A 24 2.41 0.75 2.69
N THR A 25 2.12 -0.36 3.37
CA THR A 25 0.78 -0.70 3.82
C THR A 25 0.27 0.23 4.91
N ALA A 26 1.10 0.59 5.89
CA ALA A 26 0.71 1.50 6.96
C ALA A 26 0.36 2.89 6.41
N ILE A 27 1.20 3.42 5.52
CA ILE A 27 0.98 4.74 4.91
C ILE A 27 -0.23 4.70 3.98
N SER A 28 -0.39 3.64 3.18
CA SER A 28 -1.56 3.45 2.32
C SER A 28 -2.85 3.37 3.11
N TYR A 29 -2.87 2.64 4.23
CA TYR A 29 -4.03 2.60 5.12
C TYR A 29 -4.34 3.98 5.72
N ALA A 30 -3.32 4.73 6.13
CA ALA A 30 -3.52 6.08 6.67
C ALA A 30 -4.13 7.03 5.63
N VAL A 31 -3.65 7.03 4.39
CA VAL A 31 -4.24 7.83 3.31
C VAL A 31 -5.65 7.37 2.98
N PHE A 32 -5.90 6.06 2.91
CA PHE A 32 -7.24 5.53 2.74
C PHE A 32 -8.20 6.01 3.84
N TYR A 33 -7.76 5.96 5.11
CA TYR A 33 -8.52 6.49 6.23
C TYR A 33 -8.85 7.98 6.05
N ILE A 34 -7.88 8.81 5.66
CA ILE A 34 -8.12 10.24 5.42
C ILE A 34 -9.14 10.47 4.31
N PHE A 35 -9.05 9.73 3.20
CA PHE A 35 -10.03 9.82 2.11
C PHE A 35 -11.44 9.45 2.58
N VAL A 36 -11.58 8.38 3.36
CA VAL A 36 -12.89 7.95 3.89
C VAL A 36 -13.42 8.96 4.90
N ASP A 37 -12.59 9.45 5.81
CA ASP A 37 -12.98 10.44 6.82
C ASP A 37 -13.43 11.75 6.15
N TYR A 38 -12.64 12.27 5.21
CA TYR A 38 -12.98 13.45 4.42
C TYR A 38 -14.29 13.28 3.64
N ALA A 39 -14.49 12.11 3.02
CA ALA A 39 -15.68 11.82 2.24
C ALA A 39 -16.93 11.52 3.10
N THR A 40 -16.76 11.17 4.38
CA THR A 40 -17.84 10.65 5.23
C THR A 40 -19.06 11.57 5.29
N PRO A 41 -18.95 12.89 5.52
CA PRO A 41 -20.12 13.77 5.51
C PRO A 41 -20.87 13.73 4.18
N THR A 42 -20.14 13.77 3.07
CA THR A 42 -20.71 13.73 1.70
C THR A 42 -21.40 12.40 1.42
N VAL A 43 -20.80 11.27 1.83
CA VAL A 43 -21.41 9.94 1.69
C VAL A 43 -22.70 9.84 2.50
N VAL A 44 -22.71 10.38 3.71
CA VAL A 44 -23.89 10.37 4.59
C VAL A 44 -25.03 11.19 3.97
N ASP A 45 -24.72 12.38 3.45
CA ASP A 45 -25.71 13.25 2.80
C ASP A 45 -26.24 12.62 1.51
N ALA A 46 -25.35 12.07 0.66
CA ALA A 46 -25.71 11.34 -0.54
C ALA A 46 -26.57 10.11 -0.23
N ALA A 47 -26.24 9.34 0.80
CA ALA A 47 -26.99 8.17 1.20
C ALA A 47 -28.40 8.53 1.68
N ALA A 48 -28.60 9.67 2.33
CA ALA A 48 -29.94 10.13 2.73
C ALA A 48 -30.83 10.46 1.52
N ILE A 49 -30.24 10.91 0.41
CA ILE A 49 -30.96 11.15 -0.86
C ILE A 49 -31.35 9.82 -1.51
N VAL A 50 -30.40 8.88 -1.61
CA VAL A 50 -30.59 7.61 -2.33
C VAL A 50 -31.41 6.61 -1.51
N PHE A 51 -31.24 6.59 -0.20
CA PHE A 51 -31.87 5.66 0.74
C PHE A 51 -32.53 6.41 1.91
N PRO A 52 -33.69 7.05 1.71
CA PRO A 52 -34.32 7.91 2.74
C PRO A 52 -34.72 7.18 4.02
N SER A 53 -34.87 5.85 3.96
CA SER A 53 -35.20 5.00 5.10
C SER A 53 -34.00 4.62 5.97
N VAL A 54 -32.78 4.91 5.52
CA VAL A 54 -31.55 4.59 6.25
C VAL A 54 -31.14 5.76 7.12
N SER A 55 -30.90 5.49 8.41
CA SER A 55 -30.45 6.54 9.34
C SER A 55 -29.01 6.98 9.05
N PRO A 56 -28.66 8.28 9.16
CA PRO A 56 -27.28 8.76 9.02
C PRO A 56 -26.28 8.04 9.94
N SER A 57 -26.70 7.71 11.17
CA SER A 57 -25.91 6.93 12.12
C SER A 57 -25.58 5.53 11.61
N SER A 58 -26.51 4.88 10.90
CA SER A 58 -26.28 3.55 10.33
C SER A 58 -25.23 3.60 9.22
N VAL A 59 -25.25 4.65 8.37
CA VAL A 59 -24.24 4.85 7.33
C VAL A 59 -22.86 5.08 7.94
N ARG A 60 -22.76 5.98 8.93
CA ARG A 60 -21.51 6.24 9.66
C ARG A 60 -20.97 4.99 10.35
N PHE A 61 -21.85 4.22 10.98
CA PHE A 61 -21.49 2.93 11.59
C PHE A 61 -20.97 1.94 10.54
N GLY A 62 -21.63 1.83 9.39
CA GLY A 62 -21.18 0.99 8.28
C GLY A 62 -19.81 1.37 7.74
N LEU A 63 -19.54 2.67 7.56
CA LEU A 63 -18.22 3.18 7.16
C LEU A 63 -17.15 2.88 8.21
N ALA A 64 -17.45 3.08 9.49
CA ALA A 64 -16.54 2.74 10.58
C ALA A 64 -16.25 1.23 10.64
N ALA A 65 -17.28 0.40 10.50
CA ALA A 65 -17.14 -1.05 10.45
C ALA A 65 -16.29 -1.50 9.25
N LEU A 66 -16.45 -0.87 8.08
CA LEU A 66 -15.62 -1.11 6.91
C LEU A 66 -14.15 -0.74 7.17
N LEU A 67 -13.88 0.42 7.75
CA LEU A 67 -12.52 0.85 8.12
C LEU A 67 -11.84 -0.14 9.08
N TRP A 68 -12.58 -0.61 10.09
CA TRP A 68 -12.11 -1.63 11.03
C TRP A 68 -11.86 -2.97 10.36
N PHE A 69 -12.77 -3.40 9.50
CA PHE A 69 -12.62 -4.64 8.75
C PHE A 69 -11.36 -4.63 7.88
N VAL A 70 -11.18 -3.55 7.10
CA VAL A 70 -9.98 -3.37 6.26
C VAL A 70 -8.72 -3.37 7.12
N LEU A 71 -8.71 -2.63 8.23
CA LEU A 71 -7.56 -2.61 9.16
C LEU A 71 -7.19 -4.01 9.65
N VAL A 72 -8.19 -4.76 10.13
CA VAL A 72 -7.97 -6.12 10.67
C VAL A 72 -7.43 -7.04 9.57
N VAL A 73 -8.03 -7.05 8.38
CA VAL A 73 -7.56 -7.88 7.26
C VAL A 73 -6.13 -7.51 6.87
N THR A 74 -5.83 -6.21 6.80
CA THR A 74 -4.49 -5.71 6.48
C THR A 74 -3.46 -6.12 7.53
N LEU A 75 -3.79 -6.01 8.82
CA LEU A 75 -2.92 -6.46 9.92
C LEU A 75 -2.69 -7.98 9.89
N LEU A 76 -3.73 -8.76 9.61
CA LEU A 76 -3.63 -10.21 9.49
C LEU A 76 -2.78 -10.63 8.28
N ASP A 77 -2.93 -9.97 7.13
CA ASP A 77 -2.09 -10.22 5.95
C ASP A 77 -0.62 -9.88 6.24
N GLN A 78 -0.36 -8.73 6.89
CA GLN A 78 0.99 -8.34 7.29
C GLN A 78 1.58 -9.33 8.31
N ALA A 79 0.83 -9.74 9.33
CA ALA A 79 1.27 -10.74 10.29
C ALA A 79 1.61 -12.06 9.59
N ARG A 80 0.75 -12.55 8.68
CA ARG A 80 1.01 -13.74 7.88
C ARG A 80 2.30 -13.61 7.06
N ARG A 81 2.51 -12.47 6.40
CA ARG A 81 3.73 -12.21 5.60
C ARG A 81 4.99 -12.19 6.45
N GLN A 82 4.95 -11.58 7.64
CA GLN A 82 6.09 -11.55 8.55
C GLN A 82 6.39 -12.95 9.13
N LEU A 83 5.36 -13.71 9.51
CA LEU A 83 5.51 -15.11 9.95
C LEU A 83 6.11 -15.99 8.83
N ALA A 84 5.68 -15.82 7.59
CA ALA A 84 6.24 -16.54 6.45
C ALA A 84 7.73 -16.19 6.21
N ALA A 85 8.12 -14.93 6.42
CA ALA A 85 9.52 -14.50 6.33
C ALA A 85 10.38 -15.10 7.46
N LEU A 86 9.82 -15.29 8.65
CA LEU A 86 10.42 -16.03 9.76
C LEU A 86 10.44 -17.56 9.54
N GLY A 87 9.78 -18.04 8.49
CA GLY A 87 9.72 -19.45 8.13
C GLY A 87 8.62 -20.25 8.83
N VAL A 88 7.66 -19.58 9.46
CA VAL A 88 6.48 -20.18 10.08
C VAL A 88 5.36 -20.28 9.03
N GLY A 89 4.92 -21.49 8.69
CA GLY A 89 3.80 -21.75 7.76
C GLY A 89 4.13 -22.74 6.62
N VAL A 90 3.08 -23.25 5.96
CA VAL A 90 3.20 -24.09 4.75
C VAL A 90 3.98 -23.29 3.69
N LYS A 91 4.87 -23.96 2.95
CA LYS A 91 5.71 -23.38 1.90
C LYS A 91 4.87 -22.90 0.71
N ASP A 92 4.02 -21.90 0.92
CA ASP A 92 3.47 -21.12 -0.18
C ASP A 92 4.65 -20.39 -0.81
N ALA A 93 4.88 -20.69 -2.08
CA ALA A 93 5.96 -20.19 -2.89
C ALA A 93 5.79 -18.69 -3.17
N TYR A 94 5.81 -17.84 -2.13
CA TYR A 94 6.20 -16.45 -2.29
C TYR A 94 7.70 -16.45 -2.55
N GLN A 95 8.04 -16.67 -3.82
CA GLN A 95 9.37 -16.42 -4.36
C GLN A 95 9.64 -14.91 -4.22
N SER A 96 10.03 -14.47 -3.02
CA SER A 96 10.83 -13.25 -2.89
C SER A 96 12.06 -13.50 -3.76
N ARG A 97 12.07 -12.87 -4.95
CA ARG A 97 13.28 -12.78 -5.78
C ARG A 97 14.35 -12.21 -4.86
N GLY A 98 15.31 -13.06 -4.49
CA GLY A 98 16.40 -12.71 -3.60
C GLY A 98 17.08 -11.48 -4.17
N HIS A 99 16.84 -10.34 -3.55
CA HIS A 99 17.64 -9.16 -3.81
C HIS A 99 18.90 -9.30 -2.94
N PRO A 100 20.08 -8.86 -3.44
CA PRO A 100 21.32 -8.90 -2.69
C PRO A 100 21.10 -8.35 -1.27
N GLY A 101 21.66 -9.03 -0.26
CA GLY A 101 21.43 -8.75 1.16
C GLY A 101 21.89 -7.38 1.64
N VAL A 102 22.49 -6.56 0.78
CA VAL A 102 22.91 -5.19 1.09
C VAL A 102 22.51 -4.28 -0.08
N PRO A 103 21.70 -3.23 0.14
CA PRO A 103 21.35 -2.29 -0.92
C PRO A 103 22.60 -1.54 -1.41
N SER A 104 22.80 -1.46 -2.72
CA SER A 104 23.90 -0.65 -3.28
C SER A 104 23.61 0.85 -3.11
N ALA A 105 24.65 1.69 -3.02
CA ALA A 105 24.49 3.14 -2.89
C ALA A 105 23.62 3.74 -4.01
N THR A 106 23.79 3.26 -5.25
CA THR A 106 22.96 3.64 -6.40
C THR A 106 21.48 3.29 -6.19
N TRP A 107 21.19 2.14 -5.58
CA TRP A 107 19.83 1.72 -5.27
C TRP A 107 19.18 2.69 -4.28
N MET A 108 19.88 3.04 -3.20
CA MET A 108 19.38 4.01 -2.21
C MET A 108 19.08 5.38 -2.84
N VAL A 109 19.96 5.86 -3.74
CA VAL A 109 19.74 7.14 -4.43
C VAL A 109 18.50 7.08 -5.34
N VAL A 110 18.32 5.99 -6.10
CA VAL A 110 17.17 5.85 -7.01
C VAL A 110 15.85 5.80 -6.23
N TYR A 111 15.74 4.95 -5.20
CA TYR A 111 14.51 4.90 -4.41
C TYR A 111 14.29 6.16 -3.59
N GLY A 112 15.36 6.81 -3.11
CA GLY A 112 15.29 8.11 -2.48
C GLY A 112 14.69 9.16 -3.41
N GLY A 113 15.20 9.24 -4.65
CA GLY A 113 14.67 10.12 -5.68
C GLY A 113 13.21 9.82 -6.02
N LEU A 114 12.84 8.55 -6.19
CA LEU A 114 11.45 8.15 -6.46
C LEU A 114 10.52 8.49 -5.30
N ALA A 115 10.93 8.26 -4.05
CA ALA A 115 10.16 8.61 -2.86
C ALA A 115 9.93 10.12 -2.76
N LEU A 116 10.97 10.92 -3.03
CA LEU A 116 10.89 12.38 -2.98
C LEU A 116 10.03 12.94 -4.11
N VAL A 117 10.26 12.54 -5.36
CA VAL A 117 9.52 13.05 -6.52
C VAL A 117 8.07 12.60 -6.46
N GLY A 118 7.82 11.31 -6.22
CA GLY A 118 6.47 10.77 -6.08
C GLY A 118 5.73 11.40 -4.90
N GLY A 119 6.40 11.57 -3.77
CA GLY A 119 5.83 12.19 -2.57
C GLY A 119 5.51 13.68 -2.79
N ALA A 120 6.37 14.42 -3.48
CA ALA A 120 6.12 15.82 -3.82
C ALA A 120 4.91 15.96 -4.76
N ILE A 121 4.84 15.17 -5.84
CA ILE A 121 3.70 15.20 -6.75
C ILE A 121 2.41 14.80 -6.02
N ALA A 122 2.45 13.74 -5.19
CA ALA A 122 1.32 13.32 -4.38
C ALA A 122 0.87 14.42 -3.42
N SER A 123 1.79 15.08 -2.73
CA SER A 123 1.47 16.20 -1.83
C SER A 123 0.83 17.38 -2.56
N LEU A 124 1.33 17.72 -3.75
CA LEU A 124 0.80 18.83 -4.55
C LEU A 124 -0.59 18.53 -5.13
N THR A 125 -0.91 17.26 -5.34
CA THR A 125 -2.20 16.82 -5.91
C THR A 125 -3.20 16.37 -4.85
N PHE A 126 -2.79 16.28 -3.58
CA PHE A 126 -3.57 15.69 -2.49
C PHE A 126 -4.92 16.37 -2.27
N ASP A 127 -4.92 17.69 -2.06
CA ASP A 127 -6.16 18.45 -1.81
C ASP A 127 -7.12 18.33 -3.00
N ARG A 128 -6.57 18.38 -4.22
CA ARG A 128 -7.37 18.24 -5.44
C ARG A 128 -7.93 16.83 -5.57
N ALA A 129 -7.18 15.81 -5.19
CA ALA A 129 -7.61 14.42 -5.19
C ALA A 129 -8.75 14.19 -4.18
N LEU A 130 -8.66 14.74 -2.98
CA LEU A 130 -9.74 14.69 -1.99
C LEU A 130 -11.03 15.31 -2.53
N GLU A 131 -10.96 16.51 -3.10
CA GLU A 131 -12.13 17.18 -3.64
C GLU A 131 -12.71 16.46 -4.86
N THR A 132 -11.85 15.92 -5.73
CA THR A 132 -12.29 15.11 -6.87
C THR A 132 -13.02 13.85 -6.39
N GLY A 133 -12.51 13.17 -5.37
CA GLY A 133 -13.16 12.00 -4.78
C GLY A 133 -14.56 12.34 -4.26
N ARG A 134 -14.71 13.50 -3.60
CA ARG A 134 -15.99 14.02 -3.13
C ARG A 134 -16.97 14.28 -4.29
N GLU A 135 -16.53 14.98 -5.33
CA GLU A 135 -17.39 15.27 -6.49
C GLU A 135 -17.78 13.99 -7.24
N LEU A 136 -16.91 12.98 -7.30
CA LEU A 136 -17.26 11.68 -7.88
C LEU A 136 -18.37 10.99 -7.09
N ILE A 137 -18.36 11.05 -5.76
CA ILE A 137 -19.45 10.50 -4.93
C ILE A 137 -20.77 11.19 -5.29
N LEU A 138 -20.77 12.53 -5.38
CA LEU A 138 -21.96 13.30 -5.74
C LEU A 138 -22.41 13.05 -7.17
N PHE A 139 -21.47 12.92 -8.11
CA PHE A 139 -21.73 12.52 -9.49
C PHE A 139 -22.51 11.19 -9.53
N PHE A 140 -22.06 10.16 -8.81
CA PHE A 140 -22.77 8.88 -8.78
C PHE A 140 -24.09 8.93 -8.01
N ALA A 141 -24.17 9.71 -6.94
CA ALA A 141 -25.39 9.84 -6.14
C ALA A 141 -26.51 10.58 -6.88
N THR A 142 -26.16 11.56 -7.72
CA THR A 142 -27.12 12.43 -8.43
C THR A 142 -27.24 12.11 -9.92
N LEU A 143 -26.31 11.31 -10.46
CA LEU A 143 -26.14 11.05 -11.90
C LEU A 143 -25.98 12.33 -12.74
N ASP A 144 -25.45 13.40 -12.15
CA ASP A 144 -25.27 14.70 -12.78
C ASP A 144 -23.92 14.81 -13.51
N LEU A 145 -23.95 14.62 -14.83
CA LEU A 145 -22.78 14.69 -15.71
C LEU A 145 -21.99 16.01 -15.62
N ALA A 146 -22.63 17.12 -15.19
CA ALA A 146 -21.95 18.40 -15.06
C ALA A 146 -20.90 18.41 -13.93
N ARG A 147 -20.99 17.47 -12.97
CA ARG A 147 -20.03 17.33 -11.86
C ARG A 147 -18.76 16.60 -12.26
N PHE A 148 -18.77 15.87 -13.38
CA PHE A 148 -17.60 15.12 -13.82
C PHE A 148 -16.64 16.00 -14.63
N VAL A 149 -15.48 16.30 -14.05
CA VAL A 149 -14.41 17.05 -14.71
C VAL A 149 -13.26 16.09 -15.04
N PRO A 150 -13.03 15.76 -16.34
CA PRO A 150 -11.99 14.80 -16.73
C PRO A 150 -10.58 15.17 -16.27
N ALA A 151 -10.25 16.48 -16.26
CA ALA A 151 -8.94 16.96 -15.82
C ALA A 151 -8.69 16.66 -14.33
N ASP A 152 -9.70 16.84 -13.49
CA ASP A 152 -9.62 16.56 -12.05
C ASP A 152 -9.50 15.05 -11.80
N PHE A 153 -10.24 14.25 -12.58
CA PHE A 153 -10.08 12.80 -12.55
C PHE A 153 -8.66 12.36 -12.91
N VAL A 154 -8.04 12.98 -13.92
CA VAL A 154 -6.63 12.73 -14.26
C VAL A 154 -5.70 13.09 -13.10
N LEU A 155 -5.94 14.22 -12.42
CA LEU A 155 -5.16 14.60 -11.24
C LEU A 155 -5.31 13.62 -10.07
N LEU A 156 -6.52 13.08 -9.86
CA LEU A 156 -6.78 12.00 -8.90
C LEU A 156 -5.95 10.74 -9.25
N VAL A 157 -5.89 10.37 -10.52
CA VAL A 157 -5.06 9.23 -10.97
C VAL A 157 -3.57 9.53 -10.76
N VAL A 158 -3.10 10.73 -11.12
CA VAL A 158 -1.71 11.17 -10.91
C VAL A 158 -1.34 11.11 -9.43
N PHE A 159 -2.25 11.53 -8.55
CA PHE A 159 -2.09 11.42 -7.10
C PHE A 159 -1.84 9.97 -6.68
N PHE A 160 -2.73 9.03 -7.02
CA PHE A 160 -2.60 7.64 -6.59
C PHE A 160 -1.36 6.95 -7.16
N VAL A 161 -1.02 7.21 -8.42
CA VAL A 161 0.19 6.65 -9.04
C VAL A 161 1.45 7.20 -8.36
N SER A 162 1.52 8.52 -8.15
CA SER A 162 2.69 9.16 -7.52
C SER A 162 2.84 8.75 -6.06
N PHE A 163 1.72 8.67 -5.33
CA PHE A 163 1.66 8.17 -3.96
C PHE A 163 2.14 6.72 -3.88
N GLY A 164 1.61 5.83 -4.72
CA GLY A 164 2.00 4.42 -4.75
C GLY A 164 3.48 4.23 -5.09
N VAL A 165 4.04 5.01 -6.01
CA VAL A 165 5.48 5.01 -6.29
C VAL A 165 6.27 5.47 -5.05
N ALA A 166 5.79 6.50 -4.36
CA ALA A 166 6.47 7.05 -3.20
C ALA A 166 6.49 6.08 -2.02
N THR A 167 5.34 5.51 -1.66
CA THR A 167 5.21 4.58 -0.53
C THR A 167 5.96 3.28 -0.78
N PHE A 168 5.90 2.77 -2.01
CA PHE A 168 6.68 1.61 -2.44
C PHE A 168 8.19 1.85 -2.35
N ALA A 169 8.64 3.02 -2.82
CA ALA A 169 10.06 3.37 -2.75
C ALA A 169 10.53 3.57 -1.31
N LEU A 170 9.70 4.20 -0.49
CA LEU A 170 9.97 4.42 0.92
C LEU A 170 10.06 3.11 1.71
N ASP A 171 9.14 2.17 1.48
CA ASP A 171 9.19 0.84 2.12
C ASP A 171 10.50 0.13 1.80
N ARG A 172 10.91 0.17 0.54
CA ARG A 172 12.19 -0.38 0.09
C ARG A 172 13.38 0.27 0.78
N LEU A 173 13.40 1.59 0.90
CA LEU A 173 14.47 2.30 1.63
C LEU A 173 14.52 1.93 3.10
N VAL A 174 13.38 1.93 3.78
CA VAL A 174 13.30 1.65 5.23
C VAL A 174 13.72 0.21 5.51
N ILE A 175 13.13 -0.76 4.82
CA ILE A 175 13.45 -2.18 5.03
C ILE A 175 14.87 -2.51 4.56
N GLY A 176 15.32 -1.92 3.44
CA GLY A 176 16.70 -2.05 2.97
C GLY A 176 17.71 -1.49 3.99
N GLY A 177 17.42 -0.33 4.58
CA GLY A 177 18.23 0.27 5.63
C GLY A 177 18.27 -0.58 6.91
N VAL A 178 17.11 -1.07 7.37
CA VAL A 178 17.03 -1.96 8.54
C VAL A 178 17.89 -3.22 8.35
N ARG A 179 17.81 -3.85 7.17
CA ARG A 179 18.61 -5.04 6.84
C ARG A 179 20.12 -4.76 6.75
N ALA A 180 20.51 -3.53 6.41
CA ALA A 180 21.92 -3.15 6.39
C ALA A 180 22.51 -2.96 7.80
N VAL A 181 21.68 -2.58 8.78
CA VAL A 181 22.10 -2.34 10.18
C VAL A 181 21.99 -3.60 11.03
N VAL A 182 21.10 -4.54 10.70
CA VAL A 182 20.97 -5.83 11.38
C VAL A 182 21.86 -6.86 10.65
N PRO A 183 23.06 -7.21 11.17
CA PRO A 183 23.91 -8.20 10.52
C PRO A 183 23.21 -9.56 10.44
N PRO A 184 23.52 -10.40 9.43
CA PRO A 184 23.04 -11.77 9.40
C PRO A 184 23.56 -12.47 10.67
N THR A 185 22.67 -12.81 11.60
CA THR A 185 23.00 -13.74 12.68
C THR A 185 23.48 -15.02 12.02
N GLY A 186 24.74 -15.38 12.31
CA GLY A 186 25.55 -16.28 11.50
C GLY A 186 24.99 -17.68 11.30
N GLY A 187 25.45 -18.29 10.22
CA GLY A 187 25.49 -19.73 10.03
C GLY A 187 26.87 -20.08 9.52
N VAL A 188 27.72 -20.55 10.45
CA VAL A 188 28.88 -21.39 10.19
C VAL A 188 28.41 -22.69 9.56
#